data_AF-A0A485ATV4-F1
#
_entry.id   AF-A0A485ATV4-F1
#
_cell.length_a   1.000
_cell.length_b   1.000
_cell.length_c   1.000
_cell.angle_alpha   90.00
_cell.angle_beta   90.00
_cell.angle_gamma   90.00
#
_symmetry.space_group_name_H-M   'P 1'
#
loop_
_entity.id
_entity.type
_entity.pdbx_description
1 polymer ?
#
loop_
_entity_poly.entity_id
_entity_poly.type
_entity_poly.pdbx_seq_one_letter_code
_entity_poly.pdbx_strand_id
1 'polypeptide(L)'
;MVDILQLGSNLAKTKTKGRGKSRSPVEADTPEVVLTPKALQQRIHELEGQMMQHAQNLEFEEAAQIRDQLHQLRELFIAAS
;
A
#
# COMPACT_ATOMS: atom_id res chain seq x y z
N MET A 1 -9.06 17.46 -1.70
CA MET A 1 -8.56 16.95 -0.41
C MET A 1 -8.65 15.45 -0.49
N VAL A 2 -7.52 14.74 -0.47
CA VAL A 2 -7.50 13.28 -0.45
C VAL A 2 -7.56 12.86 1.01
N ASP A 3 -8.61 12.14 1.38
CA ASP A 3 -8.92 11.73 2.76
C ASP A 3 -7.80 10.87 3.37
N ILE A 4 -7.01 11.48 4.26
CA ILE A 4 -6.21 10.79 5.28
C ILE A 4 -7.13 10.60 6.47
N LEU A 5 -8.06 9.64 6.34
CA LEU A 5 -8.95 9.24 7.43
C LEU A 5 -9.08 7.73 7.45
N GLN A 6 -8.00 7.05 7.82
CA GLN A 6 -8.13 5.76 8.49
C GLN A 6 -6.97 5.53 9.45
N LEU A 7 -6.92 6.43 10.43
CA LEU A 7 -6.14 6.32 11.66
C LEU A 7 -6.54 5.04 12.40
N GLY A 8 -5.52 4.35 12.93
CA GLY A 8 -5.61 3.05 13.57
C GLY A 8 -6.78 2.87 14.52
N SER A 9 -7.57 1.84 14.25
CA SER A 9 -8.62 1.35 15.13
C SER A 9 -8.60 -0.17 15.15
N ASN A 10 -7.54 -0.78 15.68
CA ASN A 10 -7.56 -2.21 16.04
C ASN A 10 -6.62 -2.51 17.22
N LEU A 11 -6.64 -1.64 18.24
CA LEU A 11 -6.20 -2.01 19.57
C LEU A 11 -7.44 -2.34 20.42
N ALA A 12 -7.42 -3.54 20.98
CA ALA A 12 -8.30 -4.04 22.03
C ALA A 12 -9.79 -4.21 21.69
N LYS A 13 -10.20 -5.47 21.49
CA LYS A 13 -11.32 -6.06 22.24
C LYS A 13 -11.31 -7.59 22.13
N THR A 14 -11.24 -8.18 23.31
CA THR A 14 -11.37 -9.59 23.63
C THR A 14 -12.80 -10.09 23.37
N LYS A 15 -12.92 -11.42 23.22
CA LYS A 15 -14.10 -12.27 23.48
C LYS A 15 -15.09 -12.59 22.33
N THR A 16 -15.16 -13.90 22.05
CA THR A 16 -16.35 -14.72 21.68
C THR A 16 -17.04 -14.59 20.31
N LYS A 17 -16.92 -15.69 19.54
CA LYS A 17 -17.97 -16.44 18.81
C LYS A 17 -18.98 -15.65 17.97
N GLY A 18 -18.84 -15.68 16.64
CA GLY A 18 -19.87 -15.21 15.72
C GLY A 18 -19.57 -15.51 14.25
N ARG A 19 -20.25 -16.52 13.72
CA ARG A 19 -20.36 -16.91 12.31
C ARG A 19 -20.68 -15.72 11.40
N GLY A 20 -19.89 -15.50 10.34
CA GLY A 20 -20.17 -14.41 9.40
C GLY A 20 -19.18 -14.28 8.25
N LYS A 21 -19.41 -15.06 7.19
CA LYS A 21 -19.26 -14.71 5.78
C LYS A 21 -18.45 -13.43 5.46
N SER A 22 -17.16 -13.62 5.19
CA SER A 22 -16.32 -12.64 4.48
C SER A 22 -15.66 -13.40 3.33
N ARG A 23 -16.23 -13.34 2.12
CA ARG A 23 -15.66 -12.53 1.03
C ARG A 23 -14.14 -12.63 1.00
N SER A 24 -13.66 -13.76 0.52
CA SER A 24 -12.35 -13.89 -0.07
C SER A 24 -12.47 -13.57 -1.56
N PRO A 25 -12.01 -12.40 -2.04
CA PRO A 25 -11.44 -12.31 -3.37
C PRO A 25 -9.95 -12.64 -3.20
N VAL A 26 -9.65 -13.93 -3.07
CA VAL A 26 -8.28 -14.42 -3.29
C VAL A 26 -8.31 -15.09 -4.64
N GLU A 27 -8.20 -14.28 -5.67
CA GLU A 27 -7.72 -14.73 -6.97
C GLU A 27 -6.82 -13.62 -7.51
N ALA A 28 -5.60 -13.61 -6.96
CA ALA A 28 -4.46 -13.12 -7.69
C ALA A 28 -4.11 -14.21 -8.71
N ASP A 29 -4.38 -13.98 -9.98
CA ASP A 29 -3.48 -14.37 -11.08
C ASP A 29 -4.01 -13.78 -12.40
N THR A 30 -3.54 -12.59 -12.74
CA THR A 30 -3.19 -12.31 -14.15
C THR A 30 -1.89 -11.52 -14.10
N PRO A 31 -0.75 -12.13 -14.47
CA PRO A 31 0.49 -11.40 -14.70
C PRO A 31 0.37 -10.67 -16.03
N GLU A 32 -0.65 -9.81 -16.16
CA GLU A 32 -0.69 -8.88 -17.26
C GLU A 32 0.25 -7.74 -16.88
N VAL A 33 1.46 -7.84 -17.44
CA VAL A 33 2.40 -6.76 -17.71
C VAL A 33 1.72 -5.75 -18.66
N VAL A 34 0.54 -5.28 -18.27
CA VAL A 34 -0.04 -4.07 -18.80
C VAL A 34 0.38 -3.05 -17.77
N LEU A 35 1.21 -2.12 -18.23
CA LEU A 35 1.54 -0.85 -17.60
C LEU A 35 0.25 -0.04 -17.38
N THR A 36 -0.69 -0.63 -16.64
CA THR A 36 -1.95 -0.02 -16.30
C THR A 36 -1.67 0.87 -15.10
N PRO A 37 -2.28 2.06 -15.06
CA PRO A 37 -2.19 2.96 -13.91
C PRO A 37 -2.53 2.24 -12.59
N LYS A 38 -3.36 1.19 -12.65
CA LYS A 38 -3.74 0.35 -11.52
C LYS A 38 -2.57 -0.45 -10.91
N ALA A 39 -1.71 -1.05 -11.74
CA ALA A 39 -0.55 -1.81 -11.27
C ALA A 39 0.51 -0.89 -10.64
N LEU A 40 0.76 0.29 -11.25
CA LEU A 40 1.62 1.32 -10.67
C LEU A 40 1.09 1.79 -9.31
N GLN A 41 -0.21 2.04 -9.19
CA GLN A 41 -0.82 2.48 -7.95
C GLN A 41 -0.69 1.43 -6.84
N GLN A 42 -0.83 0.14 -7.19
CA GLN A 42 -0.65 -0.96 -6.25
C GLN A 42 0.80 -1.05 -5.75
N ARG A 43 1.76 -0.88 -6.65
CA ARG A 43 3.19 -0.84 -6.31
C ARG A 43 3.57 0.35 -5.43
N ILE A 44 3.00 1.53 -5.71
CA ILE A 44 3.15 2.74 -4.88
C ILE A 44 2.63 2.47 -3.46
N HIS A 45 1.47 1.85 -3.32
CA HIS A 45 0.92 1.50 -2.00
C HIS A 45 1.79 0.50 -1.22
N GLU A 46 2.34 -0.51 -1.89
CA GLU A 46 3.27 -1.47 -1.27
C GLU A 46 4.53 -0.78 -0.76
N LEU A 47 5.15 0.06 -1.60
CA LEU A 47 6.37 0.80 -1.27
C LEU A 47 6.11 1.81 -0.14
N GLU A 48 4.98 2.51 -0.14
CA GLU A 48 4.62 3.44 0.93
C GLU A 48 4.50 2.72 2.30
N GLY A 49 3.94 1.51 2.31
CA GLY A 49 3.91 0.66 3.50
C GLY A 49 5.29 0.27 3.99
N GLN A 50 6.20 -0.09 3.09
CA GLN A 50 7.59 -0.41 3.43
C GLN A 50 8.35 0.83 3.94
N MET A 51 8.20 1.98 3.29
CA MET A 51 8.79 3.25 3.74
C MET A 51 8.35 3.58 5.18
N MET A 52 7.06 3.41 5.48
CA MET A 52 6.52 3.61 6.84
C MET A 52 7.11 2.61 7.84
N GLN A 53 7.34 1.36 7.44
CA GLN A 53 7.98 0.36 8.29
C GLN A 53 9.44 0.72 8.59
N HIS A 54 10.22 1.09 7.57
CA HIS A 54 11.61 1.54 7.73
C HIS A 54 11.70 2.81 8.57
N ALA A 55 10.80 3.77 8.36
CA ALA A 55 10.73 4.99 9.18
C ALA A 55 10.46 4.67 10.66
N GLN A 56 9.59 3.69 10.95
CA GLN A 56 9.33 3.22 12.33
C GLN A 56 10.55 2.50 12.93
N ASN A 57 11.28 1.75 12.12
CA ASN A 57 12.52 1.07 12.52
C ASN A 57 13.74 2.01 12.62
N LEU A 58 13.58 3.30 12.30
CA LEU A 58 14.65 4.31 12.20
C LEU A 58 15.66 4.02 11.08
N GLU A 59 15.25 3.24 10.08
CA GLU A 59 16.01 2.90 8.87
C GLU A 59 15.84 4.01 7.81
N PHE A 60 16.33 5.20 8.11
CA PHE A 60 16.11 6.39 7.28
C PHE A 60 16.76 6.31 5.90
N GLU A 61 17.84 5.55 5.77
CA GLU A 61 18.52 5.34 4.48
C GLU A 61 17.64 4.55 3.51
N GLU A 62 17.06 3.43 3.95
CA GLU A 62 16.12 2.65 3.16
C GLU A 62 14.82 3.42 2.92
N ALA A 63 14.29 4.10 3.95
CA ALA A 63 13.12 4.95 3.78
C ALA A 63 13.33 6.05 2.73
N ALA A 64 14.52 6.67 2.67
CA ALA A 64 14.86 7.66 1.66
C ALA A 64 14.90 7.07 0.24
N GLN A 65 15.50 5.87 0.09
CA GLN A 65 15.52 5.17 -1.19
C GLN A 65 14.11 4.87 -1.69
N ILE A 66 13.23 4.35 -0.81
CA ILE A 66 11.85 4.06 -1.16
C ILE A 66 11.08 5.33 -1.50
N ARG A 67 11.31 6.43 -0.77
CA ARG A 67 10.72 7.74 -1.10
C ARG A 67 11.10 8.19 -2.51
N ASP A 68 12.37 8.06 -2.90
CA ASP A 68 12.82 8.47 -4.23
C ASP A 68 12.24 7.59 -5.33
N GLN A 69 12.10 6.28 -5.09
CA GLN A 69 11.39 5.36 -5.99
C GLN A 69 9.91 5.73 -6.15
N LEU A 70 9.22 6.07 -5.06
CA LEU A 70 7.83 6.54 -5.07
C LEU A 70 7.67 7.81 -5.90
N HIS A 71 8.60 8.75 -5.77
CA HIS A 71 8.59 9.98 -6.57
C HIS A 71 8.73 9.68 -8.07
N GLN A 72 9.67 8.82 -8.47
CA GLN A 72 9.84 8.43 -9.88
C GLN A 72 8.59 7.72 -10.42
N LEU A 73 8.01 6.80 -9.66
CA LEU A 73 6.77 6.10 -10.04
C LEU A 73 5.59 7.07 -10.20
N ARG A 74 5.47 8.07 -9.32
CA ARG A 74 4.45 9.13 -9.41
C ARG A 74 4.65 10.01 -10.64
N GLU A 75 5.88 10.41 -10.94
CA GLU A 75 6.18 11.20 -12.14
C GLU A 75 5.86 10.43 -13.42
N LEU A 76 6.28 9.15 -13.51
CA LEU A 76 5.95 8.29 -14.64
C LEU A 76 4.43 8.10 -14.77
N PHE A 77 3.71 7.97 -13.66
CA PHE A 77 2.25 7.87 -13.67
C PHE A 77 1.58 9.14 -14.21
N ILE A 78 2.05 10.32 -13.78
CA ILE A 78 1.53 11.61 -14.24
C ILE A 78 1.88 11.85 -15.71
N ALA A 79 3.08 11.45 -16.15
CA ALA A 79 3.51 11.58 -17.53
C ALA A 79 2.81 10.59 -18.49
N ALA A 80 2.39 9.43 -17.98
CA ALA A 80 1.70 8.39 -18.74
C ALA A 80 0.17 8.43 -18.65
N SER A 81 -0.40 9.29 -17.78
CA SER A 81 -1.85 9.55 -17.68
C SER A 81 -2.24 10.81 -18.45
#